data_AF-A0A8K2A767-F1
#
_entry.id   AF-A0A8K2A767-F1
#
_cell.length_a   1.000
_cell.length_b   1.000
_cell.length_c   1.000
_cell.angle_alpha   90.00
_cell.angle_beta   90.00
_cell.angle_gamma   90.00
#
_symmetry.space_group_name_H-M   'P 1'
#
loop_
_entity.id
_entity.type
_entity.pdbx_description
1 polymer ?
#
loop_
_entity_poly.entity_id
_entity_poly.type
_entity_poly.pdbx_seq_one_letter_code
_entity_poly.pdbx_strand_id
1 'polypeptide(L)'
;MEESVVNYEEASPSLIPEPAGQAGDPPPIDLEELQPSPDGLEPHGSPSGLPAASAAVADREQALELLAAEVESLRLQLEERNAHYMRIAADFDNFRKRNAREKEELEQHVKRHTLSELLPVIDSFERARSQIKPKTDGETVVHNNYQGVYKQLVECLKRIGVSPMRPKGQPFDPNYHDAVMREATDQHPEGTVLEELQQGYLLGDKVLRHAMVKVATAPEDGSATSAHDVPEETPE
;
A
#
# COMPACT_ATOMS: atom_id res chain seq x y z
N MET A 1 -38.33 25.19 -27.01
CA MET A 1 -37.24 24.23 -26.76
C MET A 1 -36.28 24.94 -25.83
N GLU A 2 -36.52 24.79 -24.53
CA GLU A 2 -35.63 25.31 -23.48
C GLU A 2 -34.59 24.22 -23.19
N GLU A 3 -33.31 24.55 -23.30
CA GLU A 3 -32.22 23.70 -22.80
C GLU A 3 -31.58 24.37 -21.58
N SER A 4 -31.74 23.65 -20.47
CA SER A 4 -31.25 23.93 -19.12
C SER A 4 -29.72 23.79 -19.08
N VAL A 5 -29.03 24.90 -18.80
CA VAL A 5 -27.62 24.91 -18.42
C VAL A 5 -27.57 24.75 -16.90
N VAL A 6 -27.23 23.54 -16.43
CA VAL A 6 -27.01 23.28 -15.01
C VAL A 6 -25.63 23.80 -14.63
N ASN A 7 -25.59 24.98 -14.00
CA ASN A 7 -24.40 25.51 -13.34
C ASN A 7 -24.06 24.64 -12.12
N TYR A 8 -22.84 24.09 -12.11
CA TYR A 8 -22.23 23.49 -10.93
C TYR A 8 -21.79 24.61 -9.98
N GLU A 9 -22.67 24.95 -9.05
CA GLU A 9 -22.42 25.88 -7.96
C GLU A 9 -21.45 25.25 -6.94
N GLU A 10 -20.51 26.06 -6.48
CA GLU A 10 -19.41 25.71 -5.58
C GLU A 10 -19.90 25.06 -4.28
N ALA A 11 -19.75 23.73 -4.19
CA ALA A 11 -19.89 23.01 -2.94
C ALA A 11 -18.62 23.22 -2.10
N SER A 12 -18.75 24.10 -1.12
CA SER A 12 -17.76 24.38 -0.06
C SER A 12 -17.21 23.10 0.59
N PRO A 13 -15.95 23.07 1.04
CA PRO A 13 -15.35 21.88 1.64
C PRO A 13 -15.99 21.59 3.01
N SER A 14 -16.71 20.48 3.06
CA SER A 14 -16.87 19.55 4.19
C SER A 14 -16.41 20.07 5.56
N LEU A 15 -17.40 20.52 6.34
CA LEU A 15 -17.36 20.56 7.80
C LEU A 15 -16.98 19.18 8.33
N ILE A 16 -15.73 19.06 8.77
CA ILE A 16 -15.32 18.02 9.72
C ILE A 16 -15.99 18.41 11.05
N PRO A 17 -16.85 17.58 11.66
CA PRO A 17 -17.27 17.85 13.02
C PRO A 17 -16.04 17.68 13.92
N GLU A 18 -15.70 18.73 14.67
CA GLU A 18 -14.71 18.64 15.74
C GLU A 18 -15.05 17.46 16.67
N PRO A 19 -14.03 16.75 17.20
CA PRO A 19 -14.30 15.73 18.20
C PRO A 19 -14.89 16.41 19.43
N ALA A 20 -16.17 16.16 19.69
CA ALA A 20 -16.81 16.51 20.95
C ALA A 20 -15.92 15.98 22.08
N GLY A 21 -15.62 16.90 23.00
CA GLY A 21 -14.53 16.79 23.95
C GLY A 21 -14.46 15.48 24.72
N GLN A 22 -13.23 15.17 25.10
CA GLN A 22 -12.86 14.31 26.21
C GLN A 22 -13.94 14.35 27.31
N ALA A 23 -14.83 13.35 27.32
CA ALA A 23 -15.62 13.06 28.49
C ALA A 23 -14.62 12.50 29.50
N GLY A 24 -14.13 13.38 30.38
CA GLY A 24 -13.34 12.98 31.52
C GLY A 24 -14.10 11.93 32.33
N ASP A 25 -13.35 11.01 32.91
CA ASP A 25 -13.85 10.02 33.86
C ASP A 25 -14.94 10.60 34.76
N PRO A 26 -16.04 9.89 35.02
CA PRO A 26 -16.91 10.27 36.12
C PRO A 26 -16.05 10.27 37.40
N PRO A 27 -16.13 11.32 38.24
CA PRO A 27 -15.34 11.39 39.44
C PRO A 27 -15.67 10.18 40.35
N PRO A 28 -14.70 9.67 41.11
CA PRO A 28 -14.93 8.57 42.03
C PRO A 28 -15.97 9.01 43.06
N ILE A 29 -17.01 8.20 43.24
CA ILE A 29 -18.00 8.40 44.28
C ILE A 29 -17.30 8.06 45.60
N ASP A 30 -16.94 9.09 46.37
CA ASP A 30 -16.43 8.96 47.72
C ASP A 30 -17.52 8.36 48.61
N LEU A 31 -17.32 7.12 49.04
CA LEU A 31 -18.26 6.33 49.84
C LEU A 31 -18.13 6.57 51.35
N GLU A 32 -17.54 7.69 51.76
CA GLU A 32 -17.07 7.86 53.14
C GLU A 32 -17.47 9.21 53.76
N GLU A 33 -18.77 9.52 53.78
CA GLU A 33 -19.30 10.46 54.77
C GLU A 33 -20.79 10.25 55.07
N LEU A 34 -21.08 9.27 55.92
CA LEU A 34 -22.35 9.17 56.65
C LEU A 34 -22.11 8.36 57.93
N GLN A 35 -21.43 8.97 58.89
CA GLN A 35 -21.41 8.47 60.26
C GLN A 35 -22.77 8.77 60.92
N PRO A 36 -23.43 7.78 61.55
CA PRO A 36 -24.58 8.07 62.40
C PRO A 36 -24.10 8.56 63.76
N SER A 37 -24.45 9.81 64.11
CA SER A 37 -24.36 10.31 65.49
C SER A 37 -25.38 9.58 66.37
N PRO A 38 -24.98 9.05 67.55
CA PRO A 38 -25.90 8.47 68.52
C PRO A 38 -26.18 9.50 69.62
N ASP A 39 -27.37 10.11 69.65
CA ASP A 39 -28.03 10.39 70.93
C ASP A 39 -29.46 10.93 70.79
N GLY A 40 -30.33 10.36 71.63
CA GLY A 40 -31.54 11.03 72.11
C GLY A 40 -32.85 10.72 71.38
N LEU A 41 -33.53 9.64 71.77
CA LEU A 41 -34.99 9.59 71.84
C LEU A 41 -35.47 8.47 72.79
N GLU A 42 -35.99 8.89 73.93
CA GLU A 42 -36.71 8.08 74.92
C GLU A 42 -37.96 7.40 74.30
N PRO A 43 -38.39 6.23 74.82
CA PRO A 43 -39.49 5.46 74.24
C PRO A 43 -40.81 5.83 74.91
N HIS A 44 -41.76 6.38 74.17
CA HIS A 44 -43.15 6.38 74.62
C HIS A 44 -44.14 6.14 73.48
N GLY A 45 -44.92 5.07 73.67
CA GLY A 45 -46.31 5.01 73.23
C GLY A 45 -46.54 4.26 71.93
N SER A 46 -46.85 2.97 72.03
CA SER A 46 -47.72 2.32 71.05
C SER A 46 -48.98 3.15 70.84
N PRO A 47 -49.47 3.22 69.60
CA PRO A 47 -50.82 2.75 69.41
C PRO A 47 -50.89 1.69 68.31
N SER A 48 -51.72 0.71 68.63
CA SER A 48 -52.19 -0.38 67.79
C SER A 48 -52.81 0.11 66.47
N GLY A 49 -52.53 -0.61 65.37
CA GLY A 49 -53.41 -0.67 64.20
C GLY A 49 -52.75 -0.45 62.84
N LEU A 50 -52.16 -1.47 62.21
CA LEU A 50 -51.73 -1.42 60.81
C LEU A 50 -51.82 -2.78 60.09
N PRO A 51 -52.89 -3.04 59.32
CA PRO A 51 -52.80 -3.90 58.14
C PRO A 51 -52.44 -3.12 56.86
N ALA A 52 -52.58 -1.78 56.85
CA ALA A 52 -52.45 -0.95 55.64
C ALA A 52 -51.00 -0.55 55.25
N ALA A 53 -50.05 -0.50 56.19
CA ALA A 53 -48.65 -0.19 55.87
C ALA A 53 -47.92 -1.34 55.17
N SER A 54 -48.34 -2.59 55.34
CA SER A 54 -47.67 -3.74 54.70
C SER A 54 -47.93 -3.82 53.19
N ALA A 55 -49.14 -3.44 52.75
CA ALA A 55 -49.52 -3.45 51.34
C ALA A 55 -48.80 -2.35 50.53
N ALA A 56 -48.68 -1.14 51.09
CA ALA A 56 -47.97 -0.03 50.43
C ALA A 56 -46.45 -0.26 50.32
N VAL A 57 -45.87 -1.06 51.20
CA VAL A 57 -44.47 -1.47 51.14
C VAL A 57 -44.27 -2.56 50.07
N ALA A 58 -45.20 -3.52 49.97
CA ALA A 58 -45.16 -4.57 48.95
C ALA A 58 -45.32 -4.03 47.51
N ASP A 59 -46.22 -3.06 47.29
CA ASP A 59 -46.38 -2.40 45.97
C ASP A 59 -45.12 -1.63 45.57
N ARG A 60 -44.39 -1.07 46.56
CA ARG A 60 -43.15 -0.32 46.34
C ARG A 60 -41.97 -1.25 46.03
N GLU A 61 -41.90 -2.41 46.68
CA GLU A 61 -40.92 -3.45 46.35
C GLU A 61 -41.12 -4.00 44.93
N GLN A 62 -42.37 -4.26 44.53
CA GLN A 62 -42.67 -4.70 43.15
C GLN A 62 -42.32 -3.65 42.10
N ALA A 63 -42.59 -2.37 42.38
CA ALA A 63 -42.21 -1.28 41.48
C ALA A 63 -40.68 -1.14 41.35
N LEU A 64 -39.94 -1.33 42.44
CA LEU A 64 -38.47 -1.32 42.43
C LEU A 64 -37.90 -2.50 41.63
N GLU A 65 -38.50 -3.68 41.74
CA GLU A 65 -38.06 -4.86 41.00
C GLU A 65 -38.32 -4.75 39.49
N LEU A 66 -39.48 -4.20 39.09
CA LEU A 66 -39.75 -3.89 37.68
C LEU A 66 -38.77 -2.84 37.12
N LEU A 67 -38.48 -1.79 37.88
CA LEU A 67 -37.55 -0.75 37.47
C LEU A 67 -36.11 -1.29 37.38
N ALA A 68 -35.71 -2.16 38.32
CA ALA A 68 -34.41 -2.84 38.27
C ALA A 68 -34.28 -3.74 37.04
N ALA A 69 -35.33 -4.49 36.68
CA ALA A 69 -35.36 -5.31 35.48
C ALA A 69 -35.28 -4.46 34.19
N GLU A 70 -35.94 -3.30 34.15
CA GLU A 70 -35.87 -2.38 33.02
C GLU A 70 -34.48 -1.75 32.88
N VAL A 71 -33.86 -1.32 33.98
CA VAL A 71 -32.48 -0.79 34.00
C VAL A 71 -31.49 -1.84 33.50
N GLU A 72 -31.65 -3.11 33.91
CA GLU A 72 -30.77 -4.18 33.46
C GLU A 72 -30.94 -4.50 31.97
N SER A 73 -32.19 -4.51 31.46
CA SER A 73 -32.49 -4.64 30.04
C SER A 73 -31.86 -3.51 29.22
N LEU A 74 -31.97 -2.26 29.69
CA LEU A 74 -31.37 -1.10 29.04
C LEU A 74 -29.84 -1.15 29.05
N ARG A 75 -29.22 -1.62 30.15
CA ARG A 75 -27.77 -1.83 30.23
C ARG A 75 -27.28 -2.86 29.21
N LEU A 76 -27.95 -4.00 29.11
CA LEU A 76 -27.66 -5.03 28.11
C LEU A 76 -27.76 -4.50 26.68
N GLN A 77 -28.82 -3.75 26.36
CA GLN A 77 -28.98 -3.12 25.04
C GLN A 77 -27.87 -2.10 24.75
N LEU A 78 -27.46 -1.33 25.76
CA LEU A 78 -26.38 -0.36 25.64
C LEU A 78 -25.04 -1.06 25.38
N GLU A 79 -24.74 -2.13 26.12
CA GLU A 79 -23.55 -2.95 25.92
C GLU A 79 -23.53 -3.61 24.53
N GLU A 80 -24.65 -4.17 24.08
CA GLU A 80 -24.78 -4.75 22.74
C GLU A 80 -24.52 -3.70 21.65
N ARG A 81 -25.14 -2.51 21.78
CA ARG A 81 -24.90 -1.42 20.84
C ARG A 81 -23.46 -0.93 20.88
N ASN A 82 -22.86 -0.80 22.06
CA ASN A 82 -21.46 -0.40 22.20
C ASN A 82 -20.52 -1.43 21.55
N ALA A 83 -20.75 -2.72 21.78
CA ALA A 83 -19.98 -3.78 21.14
C ALA A 83 -20.12 -3.73 19.61
N HIS A 84 -21.32 -3.48 19.11
CA HIS A 84 -21.57 -3.30 17.68
C HIS A 84 -20.88 -2.06 17.11
N TYR A 85 -20.94 -0.92 17.81
CA TYR A 85 -20.24 0.31 17.42
C TYR A 85 -18.72 0.12 17.40
N MET A 86 -18.16 -0.55 18.40
CA MET A 86 -16.72 -0.86 18.45
C MET A 86 -16.29 -1.76 17.28
N ARG A 87 -17.11 -2.74 16.90
CA ARG A 87 -16.84 -3.58 15.73
C ARG A 87 -16.86 -2.75 14.44
N ILE A 88 -17.89 -1.94 14.22
CA ILE A 88 -17.97 -1.07 13.03
C ILE A 88 -16.80 -0.08 12.99
N ALA A 89 -16.42 0.50 14.12
CA ALA A 89 -15.27 1.40 14.20
C ALA A 89 -13.97 0.70 13.80
N ALA A 90 -13.77 -0.54 14.26
CA ALA A 90 -12.62 -1.36 13.88
C ALA A 90 -12.63 -1.71 12.38
N ASP A 91 -13.79 -2.11 11.84
CA ASP A 91 -13.96 -2.41 10.42
C ASP A 91 -13.70 -1.17 9.55
N PHE A 92 -14.12 0.02 10.01
CA PHE A 92 -13.87 1.27 9.32
C PHE A 92 -12.38 1.66 9.32
N ASP A 93 -11.66 1.51 10.45
CA ASP A 93 -10.22 1.77 10.45
C ASP A 93 -9.45 0.78 9.58
N ASN A 94 -9.86 -0.50 9.57
CA ASN A 94 -9.32 -1.51 8.66
C ASN A 94 -9.58 -1.15 7.20
N PHE A 95 -10.80 -0.73 6.86
CA PHE A 95 -11.17 -0.28 5.52
C PHE A 95 -10.35 0.93 5.08
N ARG A 96 -10.20 1.93 5.96
CA ARG A 96 -9.39 3.13 5.68
C ARG A 96 -7.92 2.77 5.41
N LYS A 97 -7.33 1.90 6.25
CA LYS A 97 -5.96 1.41 6.07
C LYS A 97 -5.81 0.64 4.76
N ARG A 98 -6.77 -0.23 4.43
CA ARG A 98 -6.77 -0.99 3.19
C ARG A 98 -6.86 -0.07 1.96
N ASN A 99 -7.83 0.85 1.95
CA ASN A 99 -7.99 1.78 0.83
C ASN A 99 -6.78 2.68 0.63
N ALA A 100 -6.11 3.10 1.71
CA ALA A 100 -4.89 3.89 1.60
C ALA A 100 -3.78 3.11 0.87
N ARG A 101 -3.60 1.82 1.20
CA ARG A 101 -2.65 0.93 0.52
C ARG A 101 -3.04 0.67 -0.93
N GLU A 102 -4.30 0.34 -1.19
CA GLU A 102 -4.81 0.10 -2.54
C GLU A 102 -4.65 1.34 -3.43
N LYS A 103 -4.89 2.55 -2.89
CA LYS A 103 -4.66 3.80 -3.61
C LYS A 103 -3.19 3.99 -3.95
N GLU A 104 -2.28 3.76 -3.00
CA GLU A 104 -0.84 3.87 -3.24
C GLU A 104 -0.37 2.86 -4.30
N GLU A 105 -0.83 1.61 -4.21
CA GLU A 105 -0.54 0.57 -5.18
C GLU A 105 -1.08 0.91 -6.57
N LEU A 106 -2.30 1.44 -6.65
CA LEU A 106 -2.89 1.90 -7.90
C LEU A 106 -2.09 3.06 -8.50
N GLU A 107 -1.70 4.06 -7.70
CA GLU A 107 -0.86 5.16 -8.16
C GLU A 107 0.48 4.66 -8.72
N GLN A 108 1.13 3.71 -8.03
CA GLN A 108 2.38 3.10 -8.51
C GLN A 108 2.15 2.28 -9.79
N HIS A 109 1.05 1.55 -9.88
CA HIS A 109 0.70 0.74 -11.03
C HIS A 109 0.44 1.60 -12.27
N VAL A 110 -0.37 2.66 -12.13
CA VAL A 110 -0.66 3.61 -13.21
C VAL A 110 0.63 4.29 -13.67
N LYS A 111 1.47 4.78 -12.74
CA LYS A 111 2.78 5.36 -13.08
C LYS A 111 3.64 4.39 -13.89
N ARG A 112 3.74 3.13 -13.45
CA ARG A 112 4.51 2.09 -14.15
C ARG A 112 3.96 1.87 -15.57
N HIS A 113 2.65 1.71 -15.69
CA HIS A 113 2.01 1.42 -16.97
C HIS A 113 2.23 2.56 -17.97
N THR A 114 1.94 3.80 -17.59
CA THR A 114 2.14 4.98 -18.43
C THR A 114 3.60 5.16 -18.84
N LEU A 115 4.55 4.98 -17.90
CA LEU A 115 5.98 5.08 -18.22
C LEU A 115 6.43 3.96 -19.16
N SER A 116 5.90 2.74 -18.99
CA SER A 116 6.20 1.60 -19.86
C SER A 116 5.80 1.84 -21.30
N GLU A 117 4.67 2.51 -21.53
CA GLU A 117 4.23 2.91 -22.89
C GLU A 117 5.11 4.01 -23.50
N LEU A 118 5.76 4.84 -22.67
CA LEU A 118 6.67 5.89 -23.11
C LEU A 118 8.09 5.36 -23.40
N LEU A 119 8.51 4.24 -22.80
CA LEU A 119 9.86 3.67 -22.98
C LEU A 119 10.26 3.44 -24.44
N PRO A 120 9.40 2.91 -25.35
CA PRO A 120 9.76 2.74 -26.77
C PRO A 120 10.13 4.05 -27.48
N VAL A 121 9.55 5.17 -27.05
CA VAL A 121 9.90 6.51 -27.56
C VAL A 121 11.31 6.85 -27.12
N ILE A 122 11.62 6.68 -25.83
CA ILE A 122 12.96 6.92 -25.26
C ILE A 122 14.01 6.05 -25.96
N ASP A 123 13.70 4.78 -26.22
CA ASP A 123 14.59 3.88 -26.98
C ASP A 123 14.83 4.35 -28.41
N SER A 124 13.83 4.96 -29.03
CA SER A 124 13.98 5.57 -30.35
C SER A 124 14.90 6.78 -30.31
N PHE A 125 14.85 7.56 -29.22
CA PHE A 125 15.83 8.63 -28.99
C PHE A 125 17.25 8.05 -28.78
N GLU A 126 17.44 6.99 -28.00
CA GLU A 126 18.76 6.36 -27.85
C GLU A 126 19.30 5.83 -29.18
N ARG A 127 18.46 5.13 -29.94
CA ARG A 127 18.80 4.60 -31.25
C ARG A 127 19.18 5.72 -32.21
N ALA A 128 18.39 6.79 -32.29
CA ALA A 128 18.72 7.95 -33.11
C ALA A 128 20.05 8.58 -32.69
N ARG A 129 20.31 8.71 -31.38
CA ARG A 129 21.59 9.22 -30.86
C ARG A 129 22.79 8.41 -31.34
N SER A 130 22.68 7.08 -31.35
CA SER A 130 23.75 6.17 -31.79
C SER A 130 24.00 6.22 -33.31
N GLN A 131 22.98 6.58 -34.09
CA GLN A 131 23.03 6.62 -35.55
C GLN A 131 23.49 7.97 -36.11
N ILE A 132 23.25 9.07 -35.38
CA ILE A 132 23.67 10.40 -35.82
C ILE A 132 25.19 10.51 -35.74
N LYS A 133 25.86 10.45 -36.89
CA LYS A 133 27.28 10.75 -37.07
C LYS A 133 27.40 12.00 -37.92
N PRO A 134 27.54 13.20 -37.31
CA PRO A 134 27.58 14.44 -38.07
C PRO A 134 28.84 14.48 -38.95
N LYS A 135 28.67 14.82 -40.23
CA LYS A 135 29.74 14.99 -41.22
C LYS A 135 29.90 16.44 -41.67
N THR A 136 28.86 17.25 -41.47
CA THR A 136 28.83 18.68 -41.84
C THR A 136 28.58 19.56 -40.62
N ASP A 137 29.01 20.82 -40.66
CA ASP A 137 28.77 21.79 -39.58
C ASP A 137 27.28 21.98 -39.27
N GLY A 138 26.42 22.02 -40.29
CA GLY A 138 24.97 22.09 -40.12
C GLY A 138 24.38 20.88 -39.40
N GLU A 139 24.88 19.67 -39.67
CA GLU A 139 24.47 18.44 -38.99
C GLU A 139 24.96 18.42 -37.53
N THR A 140 26.12 19.03 -37.26
CA THR A 140 26.66 19.19 -35.90
C THR A 140 25.76 20.07 -35.04
N VAL A 141 25.22 21.16 -35.60
CA VAL A 141 24.23 22.01 -34.90
C VAL A 141 22.97 21.23 -34.55
N VAL A 142 22.44 20.44 -35.50
CA VAL A 142 21.28 19.58 -35.26
C VAL A 142 21.57 18.53 -34.18
N HIS A 143 22.76 17.92 -34.21
CA HIS A 143 23.19 16.96 -33.19
C HIS A 143 23.28 17.60 -31.79
N ASN A 144 23.81 18.81 -31.67
CA ASN A 144 23.89 19.53 -30.40
C ASN A 144 22.51 19.87 -29.85
N ASN A 145 21.59 20.35 -30.70
CA ASN A 145 20.20 20.61 -30.31
C ASN A 145 19.51 19.32 -29.83
N TYR A 146 19.73 18.22 -30.55
CA TYR A 146 19.22 16.90 -30.20
C TYR A 146 19.74 16.42 -28.83
N GLN A 147 21.05 16.54 -28.59
CA GLN A 147 21.63 16.23 -27.28
C GLN A 147 21.02 17.07 -26.15
N GLY A 148 20.73 18.34 -26.42
CA GLY A 148 20.06 19.24 -25.47
C GLY A 148 18.67 18.75 -25.07
N VAL A 149 17.83 18.40 -26.06
CA VAL A 149 16.48 17.86 -25.82
C VAL A 149 16.54 16.52 -25.10
N TYR A 150 17.46 15.63 -25.50
CA TYR A 150 17.65 14.34 -24.84
C TYR A 150 18.08 14.51 -23.37
N LYS A 151 18.97 15.47 -23.07
CA LYS A 151 19.35 15.77 -21.69
C LYS A 151 18.16 16.23 -20.85
N GLN A 152 17.31 17.10 -21.39
CA GLN A 152 16.08 17.54 -20.73
C GLN A 152 15.11 16.38 -20.48
N LEU A 153 14.98 15.47 -21.45
CA LEU A 153 14.17 14.25 -21.30
C LEU A 153 14.67 13.39 -20.12
N VAL A 154 15.97 13.14 -20.04
CA VAL A 154 16.59 12.37 -18.94
C VAL A 154 16.41 13.08 -17.59
N GLU A 155 16.53 14.40 -17.53
CA GLU A 155 16.27 15.17 -16.31
C GLU A 155 14.81 15.08 -15.86
N CYS A 156 13.86 15.12 -16.79
CA CYS A 156 12.44 14.90 -16.50
C CYS A 156 12.16 13.50 -15.95
N LEU A 157 12.74 12.46 -16.58
CA LEU A 157 12.62 11.08 -16.11
C LEU A 157 13.19 10.91 -14.69
N LYS A 158 14.36 11.49 -14.43
CA LYS A 158 14.99 11.48 -13.11
C LYS A 158 14.12 12.15 -12.05
N ARG A 159 13.43 13.25 -12.37
CA ARG A 159 12.50 13.94 -11.46
C ARG A 159 11.29 13.09 -11.09
N ILE A 160 10.82 12.25 -12.02
CA ILE A 160 9.72 11.29 -11.79
C ILE A 160 10.21 10.08 -10.96
N GLY A 161 11.53 9.92 -10.79
CA GLY A 161 12.14 8.80 -10.07
C GLY A 161 12.56 7.65 -10.99
N VAL A 162 12.57 7.86 -12.31
CA VAL A 162 13.03 6.88 -13.29
C VAL A 162 14.54 6.97 -13.44
N SER A 163 15.24 5.85 -13.26
CA SER A 163 16.69 5.76 -13.40
C SER A 163 17.06 4.66 -14.41
N PRO A 164 17.98 4.93 -15.35
CA PRO A 164 18.46 3.91 -16.27
C PRO A 164 19.38 2.92 -15.56
N MET A 165 19.26 1.64 -15.93
CA MET A 165 20.21 0.59 -15.54
C MET A 165 21.48 0.71 -16.39
N ARG A 166 22.60 0.20 -15.86
CA ARG A 166 23.89 0.11 -16.58
C ARG A 166 24.54 -1.25 -16.32
N PRO A 167 24.01 -2.31 -16.96
CA PRO A 167 24.42 -3.68 -16.66
C PRO A 167 25.77 -4.06 -17.27
N LYS A 168 26.27 -3.31 -18.26
CA LYS A 168 27.53 -3.62 -18.96
C LYS A 168 28.71 -3.78 -17.98
N GLY A 169 29.35 -4.94 -18.02
CA GLY A 169 30.48 -5.31 -17.17
C GLY A 169 30.10 -5.81 -15.77
N GLN A 170 28.80 -5.88 -15.44
CA GLN A 170 28.31 -6.44 -14.18
C GLN A 170 27.91 -7.92 -14.36
N PRO A 171 27.86 -8.71 -13.28
CA PRO A 171 27.28 -10.05 -13.33
C PRO A 171 25.80 -9.97 -13.73
N PHE A 172 25.34 -10.96 -14.49
CA PHE A 172 23.95 -11.09 -14.86
C PHE A 172 23.08 -11.39 -13.62
N ASP A 173 22.00 -10.63 -13.43
CA ASP A 173 21.00 -10.85 -12.39
C ASP A 173 19.63 -10.98 -13.07
N PRO A 174 18.97 -12.16 -13.00
CA PRO A 174 17.64 -12.37 -13.56
C PRO A 174 16.56 -11.40 -13.05
N ASN A 175 16.74 -10.79 -11.88
CA ASN A 175 15.78 -9.83 -11.33
C ASN A 175 15.82 -8.47 -12.05
N TYR A 176 16.93 -8.13 -12.72
CA TYR A 176 17.15 -6.83 -13.35
C TYR A 176 17.42 -6.93 -14.86
N HIS A 177 17.91 -8.08 -15.32
CA HIS A 177 18.41 -8.28 -16.68
C HIS A 177 17.67 -9.41 -17.38
N ASP A 178 17.48 -9.25 -18.69
CA ASP A 178 16.93 -10.26 -19.60
C ASP A 178 18.01 -10.68 -20.62
N ALA A 179 18.49 -11.93 -20.51
CA ALA A 179 19.58 -12.45 -21.33
C ALA A 179 19.05 -12.98 -22.66
N VAL A 180 19.03 -12.12 -23.68
CA VAL A 180 18.47 -12.45 -25.00
C VAL A 180 19.52 -13.06 -25.93
N MET A 181 20.80 -12.74 -25.70
CA MET A 181 21.91 -13.29 -26.48
C MET A 181 23.01 -13.81 -25.57
N ARG A 182 23.69 -14.86 -26.02
CA ARG A 182 24.87 -15.44 -25.36
C ARG A 182 26.02 -15.44 -26.36
N GLU A 183 27.21 -15.08 -25.91
CA GLU A 183 28.41 -15.08 -26.74
C GLU A 183 29.55 -15.76 -25.98
N ALA A 184 30.13 -16.77 -26.63
CA ALA A 184 31.28 -17.51 -26.12
C ALA A 184 32.53 -16.61 -26.17
N THR A 185 33.13 -16.32 -25.01
CA THR A 185 34.31 -15.47 -24.94
C THR A 185 35.16 -15.75 -23.71
N ASP A 186 36.48 -15.70 -23.89
CA ASP A 186 37.47 -15.90 -22.82
C ASP A 186 37.84 -14.57 -22.15
N GLN A 187 37.35 -13.45 -22.69
CA GLN A 187 37.73 -12.11 -22.25
C GLN A 187 37.05 -11.71 -20.93
N HIS A 188 35.89 -12.32 -20.64
CA HIS A 188 35.09 -12.01 -19.45
C HIS A 188 34.62 -13.31 -18.78
N PRO A 189 34.48 -13.33 -17.44
CA PRO A 189 33.94 -14.49 -16.73
C PRO A 189 32.55 -14.87 -17.24
N GLU A 190 32.25 -16.17 -17.22
CA GLU A 190 30.91 -16.69 -17.53
C GLU A 190 29.84 -15.97 -16.67
N GLY A 191 28.73 -15.61 -17.31
CA GLY A 191 27.64 -14.89 -16.65
C GLY A 191 27.85 -13.37 -16.56
N THR A 192 28.92 -12.81 -17.13
CA THR A 192 29.12 -11.35 -17.20
C THR A 192 28.34 -10.74 -18.35
N VAL A 193 27.71 -9.58 -18.14
CA VAL A 193 27.06 -8.82 -19.21
C VAL A 193 28.11 -8.13 -20.10
N LEU A 194 28.18 -8.55 -21.36
CA LEU A 194 29.10 -8.02 -22.37
C LEU A 194 28.60 -6.70 -22.95
N GLU A 195 27.32 -6.66 -23.30
CA GLU A 195 26.70 -5.52 -23.96
C GLU A 195 25.22 -5.40 -23.56
N GLU A 196 24.78 -4.15 -23.45
CA GLU A 196 23.37 -3.80 -23.27
C GLU A 196 22.78 -3.49 -24.65
N LEU A 197 21.83 -4.32 -25.09
CA LEU A 197 21.15 -4.17 -26.38
C LEU A 197 19.99 -3.19 -26.28
N GLN A 198 19.29 -3.21 -25.14
CA GLN A 198 18.20 -2.29 -24.85
C GLN A 198 18.26 -1.89 -23.38
N GLN A 199 18.09 -0.59 -23.14
CA GLN A 199 18.29 -0.03 -21.82
C GLN A 199 17.21 -0.46 -20.83
N GLY A 200 17.64 -0.95 -19.66
CA GLY A 200 16.73 -1.23 -18.54
C GLY A 200 16.40 0.03 -17.75
N TYR A 201 15.21 0.07 -17.12
CA TYR A 201 14.77 1.22 -16.33
C TYR A 201 14.18 0.79 -14.99
N LEU A 202 14.54 1.54 -13.95
CA LEU A 202 14.04 1.43 -12.57
C LEU A 202 13.14 2.62 -12.26
N LEU A 203 12.08 2.41 -11.47
CA LEU A 203 11.27 3.46 -10.86
C LEU A 203 11.40 3.37 -9.35
N GLY A 204 12.21 4.25 -8.77
CA GLY A 204 12.70 4.07 -7.41
C GLY A 204 13.38 2.72 -7.29
N ASP A 205 12.82 1.84 -6.46
CA ASP A 205 13.37 0.51 -6.18
C ASP A 205 12.73 -0.61 -7.03
N LYS A 206 11.69 -0.30 -7.81
CA LYS A 206 10.97 -1.31 -8.61
C LYS A 206 11.44 -1.31 -10.06
N VAL A 207 11.60 -2.50 -10.64
CA VAL A 207 11.91 -2.64 -12.06
C VAL A 207 10.71 -2.21 -12.90
N LEU A 208 10.97 -1.31 -13.85
CA LEU A 208 9.99 -0.87 -14.83
C LEU A 208 10.10 -1.71 -16.12
N ARG A 209 11.34 -1.95 -16.56
CA ARG A 209 11.68 -2.86 -17.64
C ARG A 209 13.09 -3.41 -17.41
N HIS A 210 13.26 -4.71 -17.55
CA HIS A 210 14.56 -5.37 -17.48
C HIS A 210 15.48 -4.90 -18.62
N ALA A 211 16.78 -4.80 -18.36
CA ALA A 211 17.74 -4.49 -19.42
C ALA A 211 17.93 -5.73 -20.31
N MET A 212 17.78 -5.59 -21.63
CA MET A 212 18.09 -6.69 -22.54
C MET A 212 19.59 -6.71 -22.78
N VAL A 213 20.21 -7.83 -22.44
CA VAL A 213 21.67 -7.94 -22.39
C VAL A 213 22.16 -9.14 -23.17
N LYS A 214 23.41 -8.99 -23.64
CA LYS A 214 24.22 -10.09 -24.14
C LYS A 214 25.15 -10.55 -23.02
N VAL A 215 25.16 -11.85 -22.73
CA VAL A 215 25.91 -12.44 -21.62
C VAL A 215 27.06 -13.31 -22.14
N ALA A 216 28.20 -13.27 -21.46
CA ALA A 216 29.34 -14.15 -21.73
C ALA A 216 29.02 -15.59 -21.31
N THR A 217 29.27 -16.54 -22.19
CA THR A 217 29.33 -17.96 -21.87
C THR A 217 30.75 -18.46 -21.98
N ALA A 218 31.07 -19.53 -21.25
CA ALA A 218 32.34 -20.21 -21.44
C ALA A 218 32.56 -20.55 -22.92
N PRO A 219 33.77 -20.40 -23.46
CA PRO A 219 34.11 -20.95 -24.77
C PRO A 219 33.81 -22.45 -24.78
N GLU A 220 33.16 -22.93 -25.83
CA GLU A 220 33.03 -24.37 -26.01
C GLU A 220 34.40 -24.95 -26.37
N ASP A 221 35.12 -25.43 -25.36
CA ASP A 221 36.18 -26.40 -25.58
C ASP A 221 35.52 -27.68 -26.09
N GLY A 222 35.62 -27.93 -27.38
CA GLY A 222 35.15 -29.18 -27.97
C GLY A 222 35.75 -30.38 -27.24
N SER A 223 34.92 -31.17 -26.55
CA SER A 223 35.31 -32.50 -26.08
C SER A 223 34.12 -33.48 -26.13
N ALA A 224 34.36 -34.58 -26.81
CA ALA A 224 33.44 -35.63 -27.22
C ALA A 224 33.11 -36.63 -26.10
N THR A 225 31.97 -37.33 -26.20
CA THR A 225 31.82 -38.78 -25.90
C THR A 225 30.44 -39.30 -26.38
N SER A 226 30.42 -40.00 -27.51
CA SER A 226 29.65 -41.25 -27.62
C SER A 226 30.48 -42.22 -28.43
N ALA A 227 31.38 -42.91 -27.73
CA ALA A 227 31.98 -44.14 -28.22
C ALA A 227 30.84 -45.12 -28.50
N HIS A 228 30.57 -45.39 -29.78
CA HIS A 228 29.86 -46.59 -30.16
C HIS A 228 30.92 -47.65 -30.47
N ASP A 229 31.16 -48.48 -29.45
CA ASP A 229 31.86 -49.76 -29.55
C ASP A 229 30.99 -50.79 -30.29
N VAL A 230 31.64 -51.91 -30.67
CA VAL A 230 31.20 -53.22 -31.24
C VAL A 230 31.06 -53.34 -32.78
N PRO A 231 31.45 -54.48 -33.41
CA PRO A 231 32.81 -55.03 -33.54
C PRO A 231 33.18 -55.41 -35.00
N GLU A 232 34.43 -55.80 -35.16
CA GLU A 232 35.08 -56.47 -36.29
C GLU A 232 34.26 -57.67 -36.86
N GLU A 233 33.98 -57.66 -38.18
CA GLU A 233 33.49 -58.82 -38.93
C GLU A 233 34.43 -59.08 -40.11
N THR A 234 35.10 -60.23 -40.05
CA THR A 234 36.13 -60.75 -40.98
C THR A 234 35.58 -61.08 -42.38
N PRO A 235 36.40 -61.02 -43.44
CA PRO A 235 35.99 -61.38 -44.81
C PRO A 235 36.25 -62.86 -45.14
N GLU A 236 35.37 -63.46 -45.95
CA GLU A 236 35.66 -64.65 -46.80
C GLU A 236 35.95 -64.23 -48.24
#